data_AF-A0A174JS35-F1
#
_entry.id   AF-A0A174JS35-F1
#
_cell.length_a   1.000
_cell.length_b   1.000
_cell.length_c   1.000
_cell.angle_alpha   90.00
_cell.angle_beta   90.00
_cell.angle_gamma   90.00
#
_symmetry.space_group_name_H-M   'P 1'
#
loop_
_entity.id
_entity.type
_entity.pdbx_description
1 polymer ?
#
loop_
_entity_poly.entity_id
_entity_poly.type
_entity_poly.pdbx_seq_one_letter_code
_entity_poly.pdbx_strand_id
1 'polypeptide(L)' 'MEHMIKIPTERKWFRCPCCGKKLLIYDDTAKCDGVYINCRECKREVKIKI' A
#
# COMPACT_ATOMS: atom_id res chain seq x y z
N MET A 1 21.94 7.03 18.20
CA MET A 1 21.01 6.72 17.10
C MET A 1 19.62 7.04 17.60
N GLU A 2 19.08 8.19 17.24
CA GLU A 2 17.76 8.63 17.70
C GLU A 2 16.68 7.80 16.99
N HIS A 3 15.91 7.02 17.76
CA HIS A 3 14.76 6.32 17.24
C HIS A 3 13.61 7.33 17.07
N MET A 4 13.48 7.89 15.87
CA MET A 4 12.33 8.72 15.51
C MET A 4 11.07 7.84 15.42
N ILE A 5 10.21 7.95 16.43
CA ILE A 5 8.88 7.34 16.42
C ILE A 5 8.03 8.14 15.43
N LYS A 6 7.62 7.52 14.32
CA LYS A 6 6.65 8.11 13.40
C LYS A 6 5.24 7.73 13.87
N ILE A 7 4.45 8.74 14.23
CA ILE A 7 3.04 8.54 14.61
C ILE A 7 2.22 8.63 13.31
N PRO A 8 1.41 7.60 12.97
CA PRO A 8 0.57 7.65 11.78
C PRO A 8 -0.51 8.73 11.91
N THR A 9 -0.58 9.62 10.92
CA THR A 9 -1.48 10.77 10.88
C THR A 9 -2.53 10.68 9.79
N GLU A 10 -2.21 10.02 8.68
CA GLU A 10 -3.10 9.90 7.52
C GLU A 10 -3.30 8.44 7.12
N ARG A 11 -4.44 8.14 6.47
CA ARG A 11 -4.70 6.85 5.82
C ARG A 11 -4.94 7.07 4.33
N LYS A 12 -4.23 6.33 3.49
CA LYS A 12 -4.25 6.45 2.03
C LYS A 12 -4.64 5.12 1.41
N TRP A 13 -5.39 5.18 0.31
CA TRP A 13 -5.74 4.00 -0.48
C TRP A 13 -4.61 3.69 -1.45
N PHE A 14 -4.05 2.48 -1.37
CA PHE A 14 -3.28 1.93 -2.47
C PHE A 14 -4.24 1.51 -3.57
N ARG A 15 -4.06 2.08 -4.76
CA ARG A 15 -4.87 1.78 -5.94
C ARG A 15 -4.10 0.86 -6.86
N CYS A 16 -4.81 -0.09 -7.47
CA CYS A 16 -4.26 -0.94 -8.51
C CYS A 16 -3.68 -0.07 -9.63
N PRO A 17 -2.39 -0.22 -10.00
CA PRO A 17 -1.79 0.57 -11.06
C PRO A 17 -2.37 0.24 -12.44
N CYS A 18 -3.02 -0.92 -12.60
CA CYS A 18 -3.59 -1.34 -13.87
C CYS A 18 -5.03 -0.84 -14.11
N CYS A 19 -5.87 -0.77 -13.07
CA CYS A 19 -7.29 -0.41 -13.22
C CYS A 19 -7.78 0.69 -12.27
N GLY A 20 -6.93 1.20 -11.37
CA GLY A 20 -7.27 2.25 -10.42
C GLY A 20 -8.16 1.82 -9.24
N LYS A 21 -8.63 0.56 -9.20
CA LYS A 21 -9.45 0.04 -8.10
C LYS A 21 -8.68 0.09 -6.78
N LYS A 22 -9.36 0.44 -5.71
CA LYS A 22 -8.81 0.40 -4.34
C LYS A 22 -8.48 -1.04 -3.95
N LEU A 23 -7.25 -1.28 -3.49
CA LEU A 23 -6.78 -2.61 -3.08
C LEU A 23 -6.66 -2.73 -1.56
N LEU A 24 -6.02 -1.74 -0.92
CA LEU A 24 -5.81 -1.73 0.52
C LEU A 24 -5.63 -0.29 1.03
N ILE A 25 -5.70 -0.12 2.35
CA ILE A 25 -5.41 1.14 3.03
C ILE A 25 -4.08 0.96 3.76
N TYR A 26 -3.25 2.00 3.74
CA TYR A 26 -2.03 2.09 4.54
C TYR A 26 -1.94 3.47 5.18
N ASP A 27 -1.23 3.57 6.30
CA ASP A 27 -0.91 4.85 6.91
C ASP A 27 0.37 5.47 6.35
N ASP A 28 0.60 6.76 6.57
CA ASP A 28 1.76 7.49 6.02
C ASP A 28 3.13 7.03 6.53
N THR A 29 3.17 6.19 7.57
CA THR A 29 4.40 5.63 8.15
C THR A 29 4.68 4.20 7.70
N ALA A 30 3.71 3.55 7.05
CA ALA A 30 3.83 2.20 6.57
C ALA A 30 5.00 2.05 5.58
N LYS A 31 5.70 0.92 5.68
CA LYS A 31 6.70 0.47 4.69
C LYS A 31 6.36 -0.95 4.28
N CYS A 32 6.19 -1.18 2.99
CA CYS A 32 5.83 -2.49 2.46
C CYS A 32 6.58 -2.76 1.15
N ASP A 33 7.47 -3.76 1.18
CA ASP A 33 8.09 -4.33 -0.01
C ASP A 33 8.00 -5.87 0.05
N GLY A 34 8.03 -6.52 -1.10
CA GLY A 34 7.95 -7.98 -1.21
C GLY A 34 6.55 -8.58 -1.04
N VAL A 35 5.50 -7.75 -0.96
CA VAL A 35 4.11 -8.21 -0.85
C VAL A 35 3.39 -8.07 -2.20
N TYR A 36 2.63 -9.09 -2.56
CA TYR A 36 1.89 -9.17 -3.81
C TYR A 36 0.41 -9.45 -3.53
N ILE A 37 -0.48 -8.75 -4.23
CA ILE A 37 -1.93 -8.97 -4.11
C ILE A 37 -2.55 -9.11 -5.51
N ASN A 38 -3.49 -10.04 -5.64
CA ASN A 38 -4.29 -10.13 -6.85
C ASN A 38 -5.42 -9.08 -6.82
N CYS A 39 -5.47 -8.23 -7.84
CA CYS A 39 -6.58 -7.31 -8.02
C CYS A 39 -7.84 -8.09 -8.41
N ARG A 40 -8.90 -8.01 -7.60
CA ARG A 40 -10.16 -8.72 -7.89
C ARG A 40 -10.89 -8.23 -9.13
N GLU A 41 -10.59 -7.02 -9.61
CA GLU A 41 -11.22 -6.41 -10.78
C GLU A 41 -10.52 -6.82 -12.08
N CYS A 42 -9.24 -6.44 -12.24
CA CYS A 42 -8.50 -6.74 -13.47
C CYS A 42 -7.81 -8.11 -13.46
N LYS A 43 -7.90 -8.86 -12.35
CA LYS A 43 -7.31 -10.18 -12.12
C LYS A 43 -5.79 -10.26 -12.31
N ARG A 44 -5.11 -9.12 -12.25
CA ARG A 44 -3.64 -9.04 -12.33
C ARG A 44 -3.05 -9.05 -10.93
N GLU A 45 -1.90 -9.68 -10.82
CA GLU A 45 -1.05 -9.58 -9.65
C GLU A 45 -0.37 -8.22 -9.60
N VAL A 46 -0.36 -7.60 -8.42
CA VAL A 46 0.20 -6.28 -8.18
C VAL A 46 1.17 -6.38 -7.01
N LYS A 47 2.44 -6.00 -7.24
CA LYS A 47 3.40 -5.77 -6.16
C LYS A 47 3.01 -4.49 -5.42
N ILE A 48 2.79 -4.60 -4.11
CA ILE A 48 2.58 -3.45 -3.23
C ILE A 48 3.93 -2.83 -2.92
N LYS A 49 4.03 -1.52 -3.16
CA LYS A 49 5.21 -0.72 -2.82
C LYS A 49 4.74 0.55 -2.13
N ILE A 50 4.94 0.60 -0.82
CA ILE A 50 4.57 1.69 0.08
C ILE A 50 5.83 2.13 0.82
#